data_AF-A0A369VW90-F1
#
_entry.id   AF-A0A369VW90-F1
#
_cell.length_a   1.000
_cell.length_b   1.000
_cell.length_c   1.000
_cell.angle_alpha   90.00
_cell.angle_beta   90.00
_cell.angle_gamma   90.00
#
_symmetry.space_group_name_H-M   'P 1'
#
loop_
_entity.id
_entity.type
_entity.pdbx_description
1 polymer ?
#
loop_
_entity_poly.entity_id
_entity_poly.type
_entity_poly.pdbx_seq_one_letter_code
_entity_poly.pdbx_strand_id
1 'polypeptide(L)'
;MIGGIGRLFAWAAALLPTASAQAHVGAILLCTAQFVAPGGDGRLLGHLPYAEAPSWQLVAIPGFGYSKECRVHRDMAPDLLRLLEAANQVPEVKGRLFGISCHRSVAYQSQVFCRGVDACHDAAARARSSGPPGFSEHATGYALDFAVADRGCAVLSPCLANTPAGRWLIANGPRFGFEMSFPHDNAQGVTWEPWHWRWVGYAITEPGAAAARVTFVRARRQFPGEPRVNDAGDRWIQAVRLSTGTPLTGWRAPAAMPAPVPTPAPTPPPTPSPWRSPVPTATPTPWRSPVPVR
;
A
#
# COMPACT_ATOMS: atom_id res chain seq x y z
N MET A 1 42.87 13.33 -77.73
CA MET A 1 41.71 12.45 -77.42
C MET A 1 41.93 11.85 -76.04
N ILE A 2 40.96 12.02 -75.13
CA ILE A 2 40.72 11.27 -73.87
C ILE A 2 41.79 11.53 -72.76
N GLY A 3 41.50 11.85 -71.50
CA GLY A 3 40.29 11.90 -70.67
C GLY A 3 40.68 11.64 -69.21
N GLY A 4 39.85 12.05 -68.24
CA GLY A 4 39.86 11.46 -66.89
C GLY A 4 40.01 12.41 -65.68
N ILE A 5 38.89 12.99 -65.25
CA ILE A 5 38.73 13.63 -63.93
C ILE A 5 38.43 12.52 -62.91
N GLY A 6 39.33 12.29 -61.96
CA GLY A 6 39.12 11.36 -60.83
C GLY A 6 38.37 12.05 -59.69
N ARG A 7 37.12 11.62 -59.42
CA ARG A 7 36.30 12.07 -58.29
C ARG A 7 36.68 11.32 -57.00
N LEU A 8 36.94 12.07 -55.94
CA LEU A 8 37.01 11.57 -54.56
C LEU A 8 35.60 11.23 -54.07
N PHE A 9 35.36 9.99 -53.65
CA PHE A 9 34.17 9.59 -52.90
C PHE A 9 34.54 9.37 -51.44
N ALA A 10 34.12 10.30 -50.57
CA ALA A 10 34.12 10.12 -49.13
C ALA A 10 32.88 9.29 -48.74
N TRP A 11 33.10 8.12 -48.15
CA TRP A 11 32.03 7.31 -47.57
C TRP A 11 31.76 7.79 -46.14
N ALA A 12 30.67 8.53 -45.95
CA ALA A 12 30.14 8.81 -44.61
C ALA A 12 29.31 7.60 -44.16
N ALA A 13 29.86 6.78 -43.27
CA ALA A 13 29.12 5.72 -42.60
C ALA A 13 28.14 6.35 -41.60
N ALA A 14 26.84 6.35 -41.94
CA ALA A 14 25.78 6.73 -41.02
C ALA A 14 25.66 5.66 -39.93
N LEU A 15 26.13 5.98 -38.72
CA LEU A 15 25.87 5.19 -37.52
C LEU A 15 24.39 5.36 -37.16
N LEU A 16 23.57 4.36 -37.52
CA LEU A 16 22.20 4.26 -37.03
C LEU A 16 22.23 4.02 -35.52
N PRO A 17 21.45 4.75 -34.71
CA PRO A 17 21.34 4.46 -33.28
C PRO A 17 20.71 3.07 -33.14
N THR A 18 21.45 2.15 -32.52
CA THR A 18 20.92 0.84 -32.13
C THR A 18 19.74 1.07 -31.19
N ALA A 19 18.54 0.68 -31.61
CA ALA A 19 17.36 0.68 -30.76
C ALA A 19 17.68 -0.10 -29.48
N SER A 20 17.71 0.59 -28.35
CA SER A 20 17.83 -0.03 -27.03
C SER A 20 16.69 -1.05 -26.89
N ALA A 21 17.02 -2.33 -26.82
CA ALA A 21 16.05 -3.38 -26.56
C ALA A 21 15.44 -3.12 -25.17
N GLN A 22 14.24 -2.55 -25.14
CA GLN A 22 13.45 -2.48 -23.92
C GLN A 22 13.08 -3.93 -23.58
N ALA A 23 13.59 -4.43 -22.46
CA ALA A 23 13.19 -5.73 -21.95
C ALA A 23 11.68 -5.70 -21.67
N HIS A 24 10.89 -6.22 -22.59
CA HIS A 24 9.46 -6.42 -22.38
C HIS A 24 9.30 -7.52 -21.33
N VAL A 25 8.96 -7.14 -20.11
CA VAL A 25 8.52 -8.10 -19.09
C VAL A 25 7.28 -8.79 -19.66
N GLY A 26 7.39 -10.10 -19.90
CA GLY A 26 6.33 -10.89 -20.53
C GLY A 26 5.02 -10.86 -19.74
N ALA A 27 3.92 -11.23 -20.39
CA ALA A 27 2.62 -11.29 -19.74
C ALA A 27 2.63 -12.32 -18.60
N ILE A 28 2.09 -11.92 -17.45
CA ILE A 28 2.04 -12.73 -16.23
C ILE A 28 0.67 -13.40 -16.16
N LEU A 29 0.66 -14.71 -15.92
CA LEU A 29 -0.56 -15.45 -15.64
C LEU A 29 -1.06 -15.11 -14.22
N LEU A 30 -2.22 -14.45 -14.13
CA LEU A 30 -2.84 -14.07 -12.86
C LEU A 30 -3.76 -15.17 -12.32
N CYS A 31 -4.73 -15.54 -13.14
CA CYS A 31 -5.74 -16.59 -12.91
C CYS A 31 -5.86 -17.44 -14.18
N THR A 32 -6.63 -18.53 -14.14
CA THR A 32 -6.85 -19.42 -15.30
C THR A 32 -7.17 -18.63 -16.56
N ALA A 33 -6.31 -18.77 -17.58
CA ALA A 33 -6.39 -18.09 -18.88
C ALA A 33 -6.37 -16.54 -18.84
N GLN A 34 -5.90 -15.91 -17.76
CA GLN A 34 -5.81 -14.44 -17.63
C GLN A 34 -4.35 -13.99 -17.58
N PHE A 35 -3.84 -13.53 -18.72
CA PHE A 35 -2.49 -12.99 -18.88
C PHE A 35 -2.50 -11.47 -18.93
N VAL A 36 -1.71 -10.82 -18.08
CA VAL A 36 -1.59 -9.35 -18.04
C VAL A 36 -0.12 -8.97 -18.04
N ALA A 37 0.29 -8.10 -18.96
CA ALA A 37 1.64 -7.56 -18.99
C ALA A 37 1.78 -6.38 -18.02
N PRO A 38 2.89 -6.28 -17.27
CA PRO A 38 3.22 -5.05 -16.55
C PRO A 38 3.34 -3.86 -17.51
N GLY A 39 3.00 -2.67 -17.03
CA GLY A 39 3.22 -1.43 -17.75
C GLY A 39 4.71 -1.12 -17.92
N GLY A 40 5.04 -0.14 -18.77
CA GLY A 40 6.43 0.29 -19.00
C GLY A 40 7.13 0.86 -17.75
N ASP A 41 6.37 1.20 -16.71
CA ASP A 41 6.89 1.59 -15.39
C ASP A 41 7.09 0.38 -14.45
N GLY A 42 6.90 -0.84 -14.92
CA GLY A 42 7.02 -2.08 -14.16
C GLY A 42 5.90 -2.34 -13.17
N ARG A 43 4.83 -1.53 -13.14
CA ARG A 43 3.64 -1.81 -12.32
C ARG A 43 2.72 -2.79 -13.02
N LEU A 44 2.01 -3.59 -12.24
CA LEU A 44 0.94 -4.46 -12.74
C LEU A 44 -0.39 -4.02 -12.14
N LEU A 45 -1.30 -3.56 -12.99
CA LEU A 45 -2.63 -3.10 -12.58
C LEU A 45 -2.59 -2.07 -11.43
N GLY A 46 -1.60 -1.16 -11.47
CA GLY A 46 -1.41 -0.12 -10.45
C GLY A 46 -0.48 -0.48 -9.29
N HIS A 47 -0.12 -1.75 -9.12
CA HIS A 47 0.69 -2.25 -8.00
C HIS A 47 2.18 -2.32 -8.31
N LEU A 48 3.01 -2.14 -7.28
CA LEU A 48 4.46 -2.29 -7.33
C LEU A 48 4.91 -3.74 -7.08
N PRO A 49 5.99 -4.21 -7.72
CA PRO A 49 6.50 -5.56 -7.47
C PRO A 49 7.21 -5.64 -6.12
N TYR A 50 7.04 -6.75 -5.42
CA TYR A 50 7.67 -7.03 -4.12
C TYR A 50 8.24 -8.44 -4.07
N ALA A 51 9.46 -8.57 -3.55
CA ALA A 51 10.06 -9.88 -3.27
C ALA A 51 9.38 -10.54 -2.06
N GLU A 52 9.16 -11.85 -2.14
CA GLU A 52 8.68 -12.63 -1.01
C GLU A 52 9.79 -12.77 0.04
N ALA A 53 9.46 -12.49 1.30
CA ALA A 53 10.35 -12.69 2.41
C ALA A 53 10.57 -14.20 2.64
N PRO A 54 11.83 -14.65 2.78
CA PRO A 54 12.09 -16.04 3.11
C PRO A 54 11.57 -16.39 4.50
N SER A 55 11.12 -17.65 4.67
CA SER A 55 10.46 -18.10 5.90
C SER A 55 11.26 -17.91 7.19
N TRP A 56 12.60 -17.94 7.12
CA TRP A 56 13.50 -17.73 8.27
C TRP A 56 13.56 -16.26 8.75
N GLN A 57 13.08 -15.32 7.94
CA GLN A 57 12.89 -13.93 8.36
C GLN A 57 11.52 -13.70 9.01
N LEU A 58 10.63 -14.70 8.97
CA LEU A 58 9.26 -14.56 9.45
C LEU A 58 9.08 -15.18 10.84
N VAL A 59 8.54 -14.39 11.76
CA VAL A 59 8.23 -14.79 13.14
C VAL A 59 6.75 -14.63 13.41
N ALA A 60 6.21 -15.49 14.28
CA ALA A 60 4.84 -15.41 14.74
C ALA A 60 4.66 -14.25 15.75
N ILE A 61 3.47 -13.67 15.79
CA ILE A 61 3.03 -12.74 16.84
C ILE A 61 1.91 -13.41 17.62
N PRO A 62 2.23 -14.10 18.74
CA PRO A 62 1.24 -14.83 19.52
C PRO A 62 0.09 -13.95 20.00
N GLY A 63 -1.14 -14.42 19.85
CA GLY A 63 -2.34 -13.72 20.31
C GLY A 63 -2.76 -12.50 19.48
N PHE A 64 -1.97 -12.07 18.49
CA PHE A 64 -2.34 -10.94 17.63
C PHE A 64 -3.23 -11.36 16.46
N GLY A 65 -3.04 -12.55 15.90
CA GLY A 65 -3.84 -13.04 14.78
C GLY A 65 -5.26 -13.44 15.19
N TYR A 66 -6.28 -13.01 14.43
CA TYR A 66 -7.69 -13.30 14.73
C TYR A 66 -8.09 -14.76 14.49
N SER A 67 -7.83 -15.28 13.29
CA SER A 67 -8.26 -16.64 12.88
C SER A 67 -7.09 -17.56 12.55
N LYS A 68 -5.91 -16.99 12.34
CA LYS A 68 -4.67 -17.70 11.99
C LYS A 68 -3.51 -17.01 12.67
N GLU A 69 -2.41 -17.73 12.83
CA GLU A 69 -1.15 -17.14 13.28
C GLU A 69 -0.74 -15.99 12.34
N CYS A 70 -0.54 -14.80 12.91
CA CYS A 70 0.01 -13.68 12.18
C CYS A 70 1.54 -13.81 12.18
N ARG A 71 2.12 -14.07 11.01
CA ARG A 71 3.57 -14.08 10.81
C ARG A 71 4.02 -12.79 10.15
N VAL A 72 5.09 -12.21 10.64
CA VAL A 72 5.63 -10.91 10.24
C VAL A 72 7.13 -10.97 10.08
N HIS A 73 7.74 -10.03 9.37
CA HIS A 73 9.19 -9.91 9.33
C HIS A 73 9.73 -9.67 10.75
N ARG A 74 10.80 -10.38 11.12
CA ARG A 74 11.38 -10.37 12.48
C ARG A 74 11.78 -8.98 12.95
N ASP A 75 12.16 -8.10 12.02
CA ASP A 75 12.55 -6.73 12.32
C ASP A 75 11.34 -5.82 12.61
N MET A 76 10.15 -6.14 12.09
CA MET A 76 8.90 -5.43 12.43
C MET A 76 8.34 -5.85 13.79
N ALA A 77 8.62 -7.09 14.24
CA ALA A 77 7.99 -7.67 15.41
C ALA A 77 8.15 -6.86 16.71
N PRO A 78 9.34 -6.32 17.07
CA PRO A 78 9.49 -5.50 18.27
C PRO A 78 8.59 -4.28 18.27
N ASP A 79 8.45 -3.62 17.13
CA ASP A 79 7.68 -2.39 16.99
C ASP A 79 6.18 -2.64 16.98
N LEU A 80 5.76 -3.74 16.37
CA LEU A 80 4.38 -4.21 16.47
C LEU A 80 4.00 -4.51 17.92
N LEU A 81 4.86 -5.20 18.68
CA LEU A 81 4.61 -5.49 20.09
C LEU A 81 4.55 -4.21 20.94
N ARG A 82 5.43 -3.23 20.68
CA ARG A 82 5.38 -1.92 21.35
C ARG A 82 4.10 -1.15 21.01
N LEU A 83 3.63 -1.22 19.77
CA LEU A 83 2.36 -0.63 19.35
C LEU A 83 1.19 -1.27 20.11
N LEU A 84 1.13 -2.60 20.15
CA LEU A 84 0.06 -3.32 20.84
C LEU A 84 0.07 -3.06 22.34
N GLU A 85 1.25 -2.99 22.96
CA GLU A 85 1.38 -2.64 24.37
C GLU A 85 0.87 -1.22 24.63
N ALA A 86 1.28 -0.24 23.84
CA ALA A 86 0.80 1.14 23.96
C ALA A 86 -0.72 1.26 23.75
N ALA A 87 -1.27 0.49 22.80
CA ALA A 87 -2.71 0.41 22.56
C ALA A 87 -3.45 -0.15 23.80
N ASN A 88 -2.86 -1.13 24.48
CA ASN A 88 -3.42 -1.74 25.69
C ASN A 88 -3.39 -0.84 26.93
N GLN A 89 -2.62 0.25 26.90
CA GLN A 89 -2.62 1.28 27.94
C GLN A 89 -3.78 2.29 27.78
N VAL A 90 -4.49 2.26 26.65
CA VAL A 90 -5.63 3.17 26.38
C VAL A 90 -6.95 2.40 26.60
N PRO A 91 -7.77 2.76 27.61
CA PRO A 91 -8.95 1.98 27.99
C PRO A 91 -9.93 1.70 26.85
N GLU A 92 -10.16 2.67 25.96
CA GLU A 92 -11.07 2.55 24.82
C GLU A 92 -10.51 1.73 23.64
N VAL A 93 -9.22 1.39 23.66
CA VAL A 93 -8.51 0.64 22.61
C VAL A 93 -8.08 -0.75 23.08
N LYS A 94 -7.85 -0.91 24.39
CA LYS A 94 -7.31 -2.13 24.99
C LYS A 94 -8.02 -3.40 24.51
N GLY A 95 -7.24 -4.34 23.97
CA GLY A 95 -7.72 -5.63 23.46
C GLY A 95 -8.58 -5.54 22.20
N ARG A 96 -8.63 -4.39 21.51
CA ARG A 96 -9.47 -4.21 20.31
C ARG A 96 -8.70 -4.25 18.99
N LEU A 97 -7.37 -4.20 18.99
CA LEU A 97 -6.56 -4.31 17.78
C LEU A 97 -6.05 -5.74 17.59
N PHE A 98 -6.24 -6.29 16.39
CA PHE A 98 -5.77 -7.61 16.01
C PHE A 98 -5.39 -7.65 14.53
N GLY A 99 -4.57 -8.63 14.13
CA GLY A 99 -4.18 -8.87 12.76
C GLY A 99 -5.14 -9.83 12.07
N ILE A 100 -5.67 -9.43 10.92
CA ILE A 100 -6.51 -10.31 10.09
C ILE A 100 -5.73 -10.96 8.94
N SER A 101 -4.69 -10.29 8.46
CA SER A 101 -3.80 -10.76 7.41
C SER A 101 -2.40 -10.19 7.65
N CYS A 102 -1.37 -11.02 7.56
CA CYS A 102 0.02 -10.61 7.77
C CYS A 102 0.87 -11.08 6.58
N HIS A 103 1.98 -11.77 6.76
CA HIS A 103 2.69 -12.33 5.62
C HIS A 103 1.79 -13.26 4.77
N ARG A 104 1.81 -13.04 3.45
CA ARG A 104 1.19 -13.92 2.45
C ARG A 104 2.23 -14.26 1.39
N SER A 105 2.48 -15.55 1.17
CA SER A 105 3.33 -15.97 0.05
C SER A 105 2.68 -15.60 -1.29
N VAL A 106 3.49 -15.44 -2.33
CA VAL A 106 3.04 -15.18 -3.71
C VAL A 106 2.08 -16.28 -4.17
N ALA A 107 2.35 -17.54 -3.81
CA ALA A 107 1.48 -18.66 -4.12
C ALA A 107 0.11 -18.54 -3.44
N TYR A 108 0.07 -18.16 -2.17
CA TYR A 108 -1.21 -17.92 -1.48
C TYR A 108 -1.91 -16.67 -2.04
N GLN A 109 -1.15 -15.64 -2.40
CA GLN A 109 -1.70 -14.42 -2.99
C GLN A 109 -2.42 -14.71 -4.31
N SER A 110 -1.92 -15.64 -5.13
CA SER A 110 -2.60 -16.07 -6.36
C SER A 110 -4.00 -16.63 -6.05
N GLN A 111 -4.13 -17.45 -5.00
CA GLN A 111 -5.43 -17.97 -4.56
C GLN A 111 -6.36 -16.86 -4.07
N VAL A 112 -5.83 -15.90 -3.30
CA VAL A 112 -6.62 -14.77 -2.80
C VAL A 112 -7.09 -13.87 -3.96
N PHE A 113 -6.23 -13.56 -4.91
CA PHE A 113 -6.55 -12.71 -6.06
C PHE A 113 -7.56 -13.37 -7.02
N CYS A 114 -7.50 -14.69 -7.18
CA CYS A 114 -8.40 -15.44 -8.06
C CYS A 114 -9.66 -15.93 -7.35
N ARG A 115 -9.79 -15.69 -6.04
CA ARG A 115 -11.02 -16.01 -5.32
C ARG A 115 -12.17 -15.16 -5.87
N GLY A 116 -13.23 -15.81 -6.34
CA GLY A 116 -14.38 -15.13 -6.93
C GLY A 116 -14.16 -14.63 -8.36
N VAL A 117 -13.15 -15.16 -9.08
CA VAL A 117 -12.92 -14.85 -10.50
C VAL A 117 -14.15 -15.12 -11.37
N ASP A 118 -14.95 -16.12 -11.01
CA ASP A 118 -16.21 -16.43 -11.71
C ASP A 118 -17.27 -15.32 -11.55
N ALA A 119 -17.23 -14.59 -10.43
CA ALA A 119 -18.15 -13.48 -10.17
C ALA A 119 -17.63 -12.16 -10.76
N CYS A 120 -16.31 -12.00 -10.89
CA CYS A 120 -15.70 -10.84 -11.49
C CYS A 120 -14.48 -11.27 -12.30
N HIS A 121 -14.62 -11.38 -13.63
CA HIS A 121 -13.53 -11.76 -14.51
C HIS A 121 -12.53 -10.61 -14.74
N ASP A 122 -12.89 -9.35 -14.55
CA ASP A 122 -11.98 -8.22 -14.76
C ASP A 122 -10.86 -8.17 -13.70
N ALA A 123 -9.62 -8.45 -14.13
CA ALA A 123 -8.45 -8.43 -13.26
C ALA A 123 -8.15 -7.02 -12.72
N ALA A 124 -8.39 -5.96 -13.50
CA ALA A 124 -8.18 -4.59 -13.05
C ALA A 124 -9.18 -4.21 -11.96
N ALA A 125 -10.43 -4.68 -12.07
CA ALA A 125 -11.43 -4.48 -11.03
C ALA A 125 -11.06 -5.16 -9.71
N ARG A 126 -10.56 -6.42 -9.76
CA ARG A 126 -10.07 -7.14 -8.56
C ARG A 126 -8.82 -6.49 -7.98
N ALA A 127 -7.93 -5.97 -8.83
CA ALA A 127 -6.71 -5.28 -8.40
C ALA A 127 -6.96 -4.03 -7.57
N ARG A 128 -8.17 -3.46 -7.59
CA ARG A 128 -8.50 -2.33 -6.72
C ARG A 128 -8.52 -2.68 -5.23
N SER A 129 -8.77 -3.93 -4.85
CA SER A 129 -8.86 -4.36 -3.44
C SER A 129 -8.00 -5.59 -3.09
N SER A 130 -7.27 -6.13 -4.06
CA SER A 130 -6.36 -7.25 -3.85
C SER A 130 -5.19 -7.17 -4.81
N GLY A 131 -3.97 -7.04 -4.29
CA GLY A 131 -2.77 -7.00 -5.14
C GLY A 131 -2.57 -8.28 -5.96
N PRO A 132 -2.12 -8.20 -7.21
CA PRO A 132 -1.71 -9.38 -7.97
C PRO A 132 -0.60 -10.20 -7.26
N PRO A 133 -0.48 -11.51 -7.51
CA PRO A 133 0.63 -12.32 -6.99
C PRO A 133 1.99 -11.73 -7.41
N GLY A 134 2.89 -11.53 -6.45
CA GLY A 134 4.19 -10.87 -6.68
C GLY A 134 4.15 -9.33 -6.62
N PHE A 135 2.96 -8.75 -6.46
CA PHE A 135 2.73 -7.30 -6.39
C PHE A 135 1.98 -6.88 -5.12
N SER A 136 1.85 -7.78 -4.14
CA SER A 136 1.25 -7.50 -2.83
C SER A 136 2.32 -7.17 -1.80
N GLU A 137 2.16 -6.08 -1.04
CA GLU A 137 3.09 -5.72 0.04
C GLU A 137 3.20 -6.81 1.12
N HIS A 138 2.17 -7.64 1.32
CA HIS A 138 2.18 -8.74 2.30
C HIS A 138 3.27 -9.78 2.03
N ALA A 139 3.73 -9.92 0.78
CA ALA A 139 4.82 -10.84 0.45
C ALA A 139 6.12 -10.46 1.17
N THR A 140 6.31 -9.18 1.47
CA THR A 140 7.53 -8.68 2.14
C THR A 140 7.60 -9.07 3.62
N GLY A 141 6.49 -9.49 4.22
CA GLY A 141 6.36 -9.68 5.67
C GLY A 141 6.38 -8.38 6.49
N TYR A 142 6.62 -7.23 5.88
CA TYR A 142 6.57 -5.90 6.53
C TYR A 142 5.18 -5.25 6.46
N ALA A 143 4.23 -5.82 5.72
CA ALA A 143 2.87 -5.32 5.66
C ALA A 143 1.87 -6.26 6.36
N LEU A 144 0.85 -5.66 6.96
CA LEU A 144 -0.21 -6.37 7.65
C LEU A 144 -1.52 -5.58 7.57
N ASP A 145 -2.62 -6.30 7.75
CA ASP A 145 -3.96 -5.75 7.89
C ASP A 145 -4.38 -5.79 9.35
N PHE A 146 -4.60 -4.61 9.94
CA PHE A 146 -5.24 -4.46 11.24
C PHE A 146 -6.75 -4.60 11.10
N ALA A 147 -7.37 -5.22 12.09
CA ALA A 147 -8.80 -5.19 12.28
C ALA A 147 -9.12 -4.75 13.71
N VAL A 148 -10.34 -4.24 13.89
CA VAL A 148 -10.81 -3.67 15.15
C VAL A 148 -12.01 -4.46 15.67
N ALA A 149 -12.01 -4.76 16.97
CA ALA A 149 -13.16 -5.32 17.65
C ALA A 149 -14.13 -4.18 18.00
N ASP A 150 -15.07 -3.90 17.10
CA ASP A 150 -16.06 -2.83 17.27
C ASP A 150 -17.44 -3.25 16.75
N ARG A 151 -18.49 -2.96 17.52
CA ARG A 151 -19.87 -3.34 17.13
C ARG A 151 -20.34 -2.40 16.02
N GLY A 152 -20.62 -2.97 14.85
CA GLY A 152 -21.14 -2.21 13.70
C GLY A 152 -20.06 -1.82 12.68
N CYS A 153 -18.81 -2.24 12.88
CA CYS A 153 -17.79 -2.17 11.85
C CYS A 153 -17.38 -3.56 11.36
N ALA A 154 -17.56 -3.81 10.07
CA ALA A 154 -17.09 -5.05 9.45
C ALA A 154 -15.55 -5.10 9.41
N VAL A 155 -14.98 -6.31 9.36
CA VAL A 155 -13.54 -6.49 9.14
C VAL A 155 -13.15 -5.99 7.75
N LEU A 156 -11.92 -5.46 7.62
CA LEU A 156 -11.40 -4.92 6.35
C LEU A 156 -12.36 -3.90 5.71
N SER A 157 -12.87 -2.97 6.53
CA SER A 157 -13.87 -1.99 6.12
C SER A 157 -13.42 -0.56 6.45
N PRO A 158 -13.78 0.43 5.62
CA PRO A 158 -13.49 1.85 5.86
C PRO A 158 -13.95 2.37 7.23
N CYS A 159 -14.99 1.78 7.83
CA CYS A 159 -15.48 2.17 9.15
C CYS A 159 -14.43 2.03 10.25
N LEU A 160 -13.38 1.23 10.06
CA LEU A 160 -12.28 1.05 11.02
C LEU A 160 -11.73 2.41 11.45
N ALA A 161 -11.52 3.32 10.49
CA ALA A 161 -10.96 4.64 10.72
C ALA A 161 -11.79 5.51 11.69
N ASN A 162 -13.08 5.20 11.87
CA ASN A 162 -13.97 5.94 12.76
C ASN A 162 -14.10 5.32 14.16
N THR A 163 -13.65 4.08 14.34
CA THR A 163 -13.64 3.41 15.65
C THR A 163 -12.63 4.06 16.60
N PRO A 164 -12.78 3.97 17.92
CA PRO A 164 -11.75 4.45 18.86
C PRO A 164 -10.38 3.84 18.59
N ALA A 165 -10.30 2.53 18.35
CA ALA A 165 -9.06 1.82 18.07
C ALA A 165 -8.43 2.22 16.72
N GLY A 166 -9.23 2.39 15.67
CA GLY A 166 -8.72 2.83 14.37
C GLY A 166 -8.23 4.27 14.39
N ARG A 167 -8.93 5.19 15.09
CA ARG A 167 -8.44 6.57 15.28
C ARG A 167 -7.14 6.61 16.07
N TRP A 168 -7.03 5.79 17.12
CA TRP A 168 -5.78 5.66 17.86
C TRP A 168 -4.64 5.13 16.97
N LEU A 169 -4.91 4.11 16.15
CA LEU A 169 -3.94 3.54 15.21
C LEU A 169 -3.48 4.58 14.18
N ILE A 170 -4.41 5.34 13.59
CA ILE A 170 -4.08 6.43 12.66
C ILE A 170 -3.21 7.50 13.35
N ALA A 171 -3.53 7.88 14.58
CA ALA A 171 -2.76 8.90 15.29
C ALA A 171 -1.36 8.43 15.77
N ASN A 172 -1.21 7.13 16.08
CA ASN A 172 -0.02 6.61 16.78
C ASN A 172 0.84 5.66 15.95
N GLY A 173 0.31 5.00 14.91
CA GLY A 173 1.03 4.03 14.06
C GLY A 173 2.40 4.52 13.59
N PRO A 174 2.53 5.75 13.07
CA PRO A 174 3.82 6.30 12.64
C PRO A 174 4.90 6.34 13.73
N ARG A 175 4.53 6.43 15.01
CA ARG A 175 5.49 6.43 16.14
C ARG A 175 6.15 5.07 16.37
N PHE A 176 5.54 4.02 15.83
CA PHE A 176 6.04 2.65 15.85
C PHE A 176 6.54 2.22 14.46
N GLY A 177 6.77 3.17 13.55
CA GLY A 177 7.30 2.86 12.23
C GLY A 177 6.28 2.33 11.22
N PHE A 178 4.97 2.46 11.48
CA PHE A 178 3.92 2.01 10.55
C PHE A 178 3.37 3.16 9.70
N GLU A 179 3.14 2.87 8.41
CA GLU A 179 2.47 3.76 7.46
C GLU A 179 1.27 3.08 6.84
N MET A 180 0.18 3.82 6.66
CA MET A 180 -0.99 3.32 5.95
C MET A 180 -0.75 3.43 4.44
N SER A 181 -0.62 2.30 3.75
CA SER A 181 -0.07 2.27 2.38
C SER A 181 -1.01 2.85 1.32
N PHE A 182 -2.32 2.71 1.52
CA PHE A 182 -3.35 3.08 0.53
C PHE A 182 -4.32 4.10 1.13
N PRO A 183 -3.93 5.38 1.22
CA PRO A 183 -4.83 6.44 1.65
C PRO A 183 -5.90 6.74 0.60
N HIS A 184 -6.82 7.63 0.96
CA HIS A 184 -7.81 8.16 0.02
C HIS A 184 -7.11 8.73 -1.23
N ASP A 185 -7.71 8.48 -2.39
CA ASP A 185 -7.27 9.01 -3.69
C ASP A 185 -5.80 8.73 -4.04
N ASN A 186 -5.23 7.62 -3.51
CA ASN A 186 -3.86 7.23 -3.84
C ASN A 186 -3.71 6.94 -5.35
N ALA A 187 -2.58 7.37 -5.93
CA ALA A 187 -2.33 7.27 -7.37
C ALA A 187 -2.01 5.84 -7.87
N GLN A 188 -2.02 4.82 -6.99
CA GLN A 188 -1.92 3.42 -7.40
C GLN A 188 -3.25 2.89 -7.95
N GLY A 189 -4.37 3.57 -7.66
CA GLY A 189 -5.71 3.09 -8.06
C GLY A 189 -6.24 1.95 -7.18
N VAL A 190 -5.57 1.67 -6.06
CA VAL A 190 -6.06 0.80 -4.98
C VAL A 190 -7.11 1.57 -4.19
N THR A 191 -8.15 0.90 -3.71
CA THR A 191 -9.16 1.53 -2.84
C THR A 191 -8.53 2.08 -1.57
N TRP A 192 -9.23 2.95 -0.87
CA TRP A 192 -8.81 3.37 0.47
C TRP A 192 -8.87 2.19 1.43
N GLU A 193 -7.74 1.87 2.08
CA GLU A 193 -7.60 0.72 2.97
C GLU A 193 -7.06 1.14 4.35
N PRO A 194 -7.89 1.68 5.25
CA PRO A 194 -7.43 2.11 6.57
C PRO A 194 -6.91 0.98 7.47
N TRP A 195 -7.13 -0.26 7.05
CA TRP A 195 -6.62 -1.47 7.70
C TRP A 195 -5.21 -1.86 7.24
N HIS A 196 -4.75 -1.47 6.04
CA HIS A 196 -3.50 -1.96 5.44
C HIS A 196 -2.31 -1.05 5.80
N TRP A 197 -1.35 -1.60 6.52
CA TRP A 197 -0.18 -0.87 7.00
C TRP A 197 1.12 -1.59 6.67
N ARG A 198 2.13 -0.83 6.26
CA ARG A 198 3.51 -1.29 6.10
C ARG A 198 4.40 -0.73 7.20
N TRP A 199 5.38 -1.50 7.65
CA TRP A 199 6.41 -1.05 8.57
C TRP A 199 7.68 -0.65 7.82
N VAL A 200 8.27 0.45 8.26
CA VAL A 200 9.48 1.07 7.68
C VAL A 200 10.47 1.52 8.76
N GLY A 201 10.19 1.19 10.03
CA GLY A 201 10.89 1.70 11.20
C GLY A 201 10.63 3.19 11.44
N TYR A 202 10.52 3.56 12.72
CA TYR A 202 10.40 4.96 13.12
C TYR A 202 11.63 5.78 12.71
N ALA A 203 12.83 5.20 12.84
CA ALA A 203 14.09 5.81 12.40
C ALA A 203 14.89 4.87 11.51
N ILE A 204 15.58 5.42 10.50
CA ILE A 204 16.46 4.65 9.60
C ILE A 204 17.54 3.83 10.32
N THR A 205 17.94 4.26 11.53
CA THR A 205 18.94 3.59 12.36
C THR A 205 18.39 2.39 13.15
N GLU A 206 17.07 2.19 13.17
CA GLU A 206 16.48 1.02 13.82
C GLU A 206 16.85 -0.25 13.03
N PRO A 207 17.16 -1.36 13.73
CA PRO A 207 17.47 -2.62 13.07
C PRO A 207 16.40 -3.02 12.05
N GLY A 208 16.82 -3.30 10.82
CA GLY A 208 15.93 -3.68 9.72
C GLY A 208 15.19 -2.52 9.02
N ALA A 209 15.11 -1.33 9.62
CA ALA A 209 14.41 -0.19 9.04
C ALA A 209 14.99 0.23 7.69
N ALA A 210 16.32 0.21 7.54
CA ALA A 210 16.97 0.49 6.26
C ALA A 210 16.56 -0.49 5.16
N ALA A 211 16.49 -1.79 5.47
CA ALA A 211 16.06 -2.81 4.51
C ALA A 211 14.57 -2.62 4.15
N ALA A 212 13.71 -2.41 5.14
CA ALA A 212 12.28 -2.14 4.91
C ALA A 212 12.07 -0.89 4.05
N ARG A 213 12.81 0.20 4.31
CA ARG A 213 12.72 1.43 3.52
C ARG A 213 13.25 1.28 2.11
N VAL A 214 14.27 0.45 1.87
CA VAL A 214 14.69 0.10 0.50
C VAL A 214 13.59 -0.67 -0.21
N THR A 215 12.96 -1.65 0.44
CA THR A 215 11.81 -2.40 -0.12
C THR A 215 10.68 -1.46 -0.55
N PHE A 216 10.36 -0.46 0.27
CA PHE A 216 9.26 0.48 -0.01
C PHE A 216 9.71 1.82 -0.61
N VAL A 217 10.97 1.97 -1.05
CA VAL A 217 11.51 3.29 -1.46
C VAL A 217 10.69 3.90 -2.59
N ARG A 218 10.26 3.06 -3.55
CA ARG A 218 9.44 3.47 -4.67
C ARG A 218 8.02 3.82 -4.22
N ALA A 219 7.41 3.00 -3.36
CA ALA A 219 6.10 3.26 -2.78
C ALA A 219 6.11 4.58 -2.00
N ARG A 220 7.01 4.74 -1.02
CA ARG A 220 7.16 5.97 -0.23
C ARG A 220 7.34 7.23 -1.08
N ARG A 221 8.04 7.14 -2.21
CA ARG A 221 8.33 8.29 -3.09
C ARG A 221 7.18 8.63 -4.03
N GLN A 222 6.57 7.62 -4.65
CA GLN A 222 5.58 7.82 -5.72
C GLN A 222 4.14 7.75 -5.21
N PHE A 223 3.91 7.00 -4.13
CA PHE A 223 2.63 6.68 -3.53
C PHE A 223 2.76 6.73 -1.99
N PRO A 224 3.07 7.92 -1.45
CA PRO A 224 3.31 8.06 -0.02
C PRO A 224 2.11 7.56 0.77
N GLY A 225 2.39 6.84 1.86
CA GLY A 225 1.35 6.44 2.79
C GLY A 225 0.86 7.64 3.57
N GLU A 226 -0.34 7.55 4.13
CA GLU A 226 -0.87 8.59 5.01
C GLU A 226 -1.73 7.92 6.08
N PRO A 227 -1.43 8.08 7.37
CA PRO A 227 -0.30 8.83 7.90
C PRO A 227 1.03 8.13 7.56
N ARG A 228 2.06 8.94 7.33
CA ARG A 228 3.43 8.48 7.07
C ARG A 228 4.29 8.56 8.33
N VAL A 229 5.34 7.75 8.34
CA VAL A 229 6.46 7.91 9.26
C VAL A 229 7.31 9.07 8.74
N ASN A 230 7.30 10.17 9.48
CA ASN A 230 8.14 11.33 9.23
C ASN A 230 9.40 11.19 10.07
N ASP A 231 10.57 11.06 9.43
CA ASP A 231 11.84 11.23 10.12
C ASP A 231 12.70 12.29 9.46
N ALA A 232 13.66 12.84 10.23
CA ALA A 232 14.74 13.66 9.68
C ALA A 232 15.63 12.85 8.72
N GLY A 233 15.59 11.50 8.81
CA GLY A 233 16.31 10.55 7.97
C GLY A 233 15.84 10.54 6.52
N ASP A 234 14.57 10.71 6.21
CA ASP A 234 14.07 10.76 4.82
C ASP A 234 14.68 11.89 3.97
N ARG A 235 15.42 12.83 4.59
CA ARG A 235 16.28 13.76 3.86
C ARG A 235 17.29 13.06 2.95
N TRP A 236 17.78 11.85 3.25
CA TRP A 236 18.66 11.12 2.31
C TRP A 236 17.90 10.68 1.05
N ILE A 237 16.64 10.26 1.18
CA ILE A 237 15.75 9.93 0.04
C ILE A 237 15.53 11.18 -0.83
N GLN A 238 15.42 12.36 -0.20
CA GLN A 238 15.33 13.63 -0.90
C GLN A 238 16.69 14.12 -1.47
N ALA A 239 17.79 13.87 -0.77
CA ALA A 239 19.15 14.34 -1.10
C ALA A 239 19.83 13.50 -2.19
N VAL A 240 19.47 12.23 -2.38
CA VAL A 240 19.87 11.43 -3.56
C VAL A 240 19.48 12.12 -4.88
N ARG A 241 18.58 13.12 -4.83
CA ARG A 241 18.20 13.91 -6.00
C ARG A 241 19.19 15.00 -6.41
N LEU A 242 20.20 15.37 -5.63
CA LEU A 242 21.23 16.36 -6.01
C LEU A 242 22.55 16.12 -5.23
N SER A 243 23.67 16.08 -5.96
CA SER A 243 25.08 16.06 -5.49
C SER A 243 25.80 14.70 -5.41
N THR A 244 26.67 14.53 -6.40
CA THR A 244 28.02 13.99 -6.23
C THR A 244 28.76 14.74 -5.11
N GLY A 245 29.23 14.03 -4.08
CA GLY A 245 30.40 14.46 -3.29
C GLY A 245 30.16 14.86 -1.82
N THR A 246 30.83 14.09 -0.95
CA THR A 246 31.29 14.36 0.44
C THR A 246 30.38 13.89 1.59
N PRO A 247 30.90 13.07 2.54
CA PRO A 247 30.14 12.58 3.69
C PRO A 247 30.26 13.52 4.90
N LEU A 248 29.18 13.60 5.70
CA LEU A 248 29.21 14.27 7.00
C LEU A 248 29.21 13.24 8.14
N THR A 249 30.24 13.32 8.98
CA THR A 249 30.37 12.62 10.26
C THR A 249 29.73 13.41 11.40
N GLY A 250 29.10 12.69 12.33
CA GLY A 250 28.84 13.15 13.69
C GLY A 250 27.37 13.44 14.01
N TRP A 251 26.62 12.42 14.45
CA TRP A 251 25.36 12.64 15.15
C TRP A 251 25.07 11.55 16.18
N ARG A 252 24.55 11.94 17.35
CA ARG A 252 24.12 11.06 18.44
C ARG A 252 22.59 11.00 18.49
N ALA A 253 22.04 9.80 18.73
CA ALA A 253 20.62 9.54 18.86
C ALA A 253 20.02 10.14 20.16
N PRO A 254 18.77 10.62 20.16
CA PRO A 254 18.03 10.93 21.37
C PRO A 254 17.52 9.66 22.05
N ALA A 255 17.52 9.68 23.39
CA ALA A 255 16.98 8.64 24.25
C ALA A 255 15.47 8.85 24.48
N ALA A 256 14.72 7.75 24.40
CA ALA A 256 13.31 7.56 24.73
C ALA A 256 12.27 8.26 23.83
N MET A 257 11.27 7.47 23.42
CA MET A 257 10.12 7.96 22.67
C MET A 257 9.18 8.76 23.57
N PRO A 258 8.51 9.81 23.05
CA PRO A 258 7.50 10.53 23.81
C PRO A 258 6.28 9.64 24.11
N ALA A 259 5.63 9.88 25.25
CA ALA A 259 4.44 9.15 25.69
C ALA A 259 3.31 9.14 24.63
N PRO A 260 2.47 8.09 24.58
CA PRO A 260 1.32 8.02 23.69
C PRO A 260 0.42 9.25 23.92
N VAL A 261 -0.04 9.86 22.82
CA VAL A 261 -0.98 10.98 22.90
C VAL A 261 -2.39 10.42 23.02
N PRO A 262 -3.20 10.89 23.98
CA PRO A 262 -4.60 10.47 24.09
C PRO A 262 -5.37 10.80 22.81
N THR A 263 -6.39 10.00 22.52
CA THR A 263 -7.23 10.12 21.33
C THR A 263 -7.70 11.57 21.13
N PRO A 264 -7.45 12.22 19.97
CA PRO A 264 -7.97 13.56 19.73
C PRO A 264 -9.51 13.55 19.78
N ALA A 265 -10.08 14.61 20.35
CA ALA A 265 -11.54 14.81 20.36
C ALA A 265 -12.08 14.71 18.92
N PRO A 266 -13.30 14.16 18.72
CA PRO A 266 -13.86 14.03 17.39
C PRO A 266 -13.93 15.39 16.70
N THR A 267 -13.33 15.50 15.52
CA THR A 267 -13.63 16.57 14.59
C THR A 267 -15.09 16.39 14.14
N PRO A 268 -15.93 17.44 14.21
CA PRO A 268 -17.28 17.34 13.68
C PRO A 268 -17.22 17.01 12.17
N PRO A 269 -18.21 16.27 11.64
CA PRO A 269 -18.29 16.02 10.21
C PRO A 269 -18.27 17.36 9.44
N PRO A 270 -17.67 17.39 8.24
CA PRO A 270 -17.72 18.59 7.41
C PRO A 270 -19.19 19.01 7.22
N THR A 271 -19.46 20.29 7.49
CA THR A 271 -20.78 20.87 7.21
C THR A 271 -21.10 20.64 5.74
N PRO A 272 -22.26 20.04 5.40
CA PRO A 272 -22.61 19.86 4.00
C PRO A 272 -22.64 21.24 3.32
N SER A 273 -21.95 21.35 2.18
CA SER A 273 -21.97 22.56 1.36
C SER A 273 -23.42 22.96 1.09
N PRO A 274 -23.80 24.24 1.29
CA PRO A 274 -25.03 24.74 0.73
C PRO A 274 -24.90 24.66 -0.81
N TRP A 275 -26.01 24.38 -1.50
CA TRP A 275 -26.16 24.30 -2.96
C TRP A 275 -26.03 22.90 -3.60
N ARG A 276 -27.09 22.11 -3.46
CA ARG A 276 -27.86 21.62 -4.62
C ARG A 276 -29.34 21.87 -4.35
N SER A 277 -30.00 22.54 -5.28
CA SER A 277 -31.46 22.68 -5.30
C SER A 277 -32.12 21.30 -5.32
N PRO A 278 -33.28 21.11 -4.67
CA PRO A 278 -34.02 19.86 -4.76
C PRO A 278 -34.46 19.61 -6.21
N VAL A 279 -34.19 18.39 -6.70
CA VAL A 279 -34.82 17.83 -7.90
C VAL A 279 -36.34 17.76 -7.63
N PRO A 280 -37.21 18.20 -8.56
CA PRO A 280 -38.65 18.06 -8.37
C PRO A 280 -39.02 16.58 -8.27
N THR A 281 -39.67 16.22 -7.16
CA THR A 281 -40.28 14.91 -6.95
C THR A 281 -41.37 14.71 -8.00
N ALA A 282 -41.20 13.73 -8.89
CA ALA A 282 -42.28 13.30 -9.77
C ALA A 282 -43.40 12.70 -8.92
N THR A 283 -44.60 13.26 -9.04
CA THR A 283 -45.82 12.79 -8.38
C THR A 283 -46.12 11.35 -8.79
N PRO A 284 -46.38 10.41 -7.86
CA PRO A 284 -46.78 9.06 -8.22
C PRO A 284 -48.17 9.08 -8.87
N THR A 285 -48.26 8.51 -10.06
CA THR A 285 -49.52 8.26 -10.77
C THR A 285 -50.38 7.27 -9.96
N PRO A 286 -51.65 7.56 -9.66
CA PRO A 286 -52.48 6.62 -8.90
C PRO A 286 -52.78 5.37 -9.73
N TRP A 287 -52.56 4.21 -9.11
CA TRP A 287 -52.95 2.89 -9.60
C TRP A 287 -54.45 2.84 -9.91
N ARG A 288 -54.81 2.48 -11.15
CA ARG A 288 -56.19 2.11 -11.52
C ARG A 288 -56.41 0.63 -11.19
N SER A 289 -57.48 0.33 -10.46
CA SER A 289 -57.94 -1.02 -10.19
C SER A 289 -58.31 -1.76 -11.49
N PRO A 290 -58.07 -3.07 -11.60
CA PRO A 290 -58.50 -3.85 -12.75
C PRO A 290 -60.02 -4.07 -12.75
N VAL A 291 -60.64 -3.80 -13.89
CA VAL A 291 -62.03 -4.18 -14.20
C VAL A 291 -62.08 -5.69 -14.46
N PRO A 292 -63.06 -6.44 -13.91
CA PRO A 292 -63.22 -7.85 -14.23
C PRO A 292 -63.94 -7.98 -15.59
N VAL A 293 -63.35 -8.73 -16.52
CA VAL A 293 -64.04 -9.18 -17.73
C VAL A 293 -64.30 -10.68 -17.59
N ARG A 294 -65.56 -11.04 -17.82
CA ARG A 294 -66.11 -12.39 -17.86
C ARG A 294 -65.54 -13.21 -19.01
#